data_AF-A0A4R2PZT7-F1
#
_entry.id   AF-A0A4R2PZT7-F1
#
_cell.length_a   1.000
_cell.length_b   1.000
_cell.length_c   1.000
_cell.angle_alpha   90.00
_cell.angle_beta   90.00
_cell.angle_gamma   90.00
#
_symmetry.space_group_name_H-M   'P 1'
#
loop_
_entity.id
_entity.type
_entity.pdbx_description
1 polymer ?
#
loop_
_entity_poly.entity_id
_entity_poly.type
_entity_poly.pdbx_seq_one_letter_code
_entity_poly.pdbx_strand_id
1 'polypeptide(L)'
;MQRKMRGRGVAASWYGIARTATVDRAGAWAELDDGGTAKVVTGVTEIGEGILTVLAQIAAEELGIRPEDVTIGDNDTARSPEAAHAGATRQTYMIGNSVALACREAKSRLFAEIAAHWEVDAGTLVAFDGALKAHGTNLAMTMAEAVDIAKKRGVVPVGAGHFTAHGTGLNPVDGSGAPWQAYVFGTQVAEVEVDTLTGEVQVLGLWAAHDVGRVINPRGVEGQIEGGVVQGLGQALMEDYRTEQGHTTTHGFAKYILPTALDVPEITSVLVEDPDPLSPLGAKGIGEPALVPTAPAIMNAIHDAIGVRIKSLPATPEKVLAAIAEKEARDAAREAAE
;
A
#
# COMPACT_ATOMS: atom_id res chain seq x y z
N MET A 1 -30.85 30.87 3.13
CA MET A 1 -29.63 30.04 3.13
C MET A 1 -28.76 30.46 1.94
N GLN A 2 -27.42 30.53 2.09
CA GLN A 2 -26.55 30.68 0.91
C GLN A 2 -26.65 29.42 0.05
N ARG A 3 -26.72 29.58 -1.27
CA ARG A 3 -26.93 28.45 -2.20
C ARG A 3 -25.80 27.42 -2.16
N LYS A 4 -24.55 27.88 -2.08
CA LYS A 4 -23.36 27.04 -2.02
C LYS A 4 -22.68 27.23 -0.68
N MET A 5 -22.58 26.15 0.08
CA MET A 5 -21.96 26.13 1.41
C MET A 5 -20.70 25.29 1.34
N ARG A 6 -19.58 25.79 1.89
CA ARG A 6 -18.32 25.05 1.93
C ARG A 6 -18.06 24.52 3.33
N GLY A 7 -17.39 23.38 3.40
CA GLY A 7 -16.99 22.78 4.66
C GLY A 7 -15.72 21.96 4.52
N ARG A 8 -15.04 21.78 5.66
CA ARG A 8 -13.81 21.01 5.75
C ARG A 8 -13.95 19.93 6.81
N GLY A 9 -13.51 18.73 6.48
CA GLY A 9 -13.63 17.58 7.35
C GLY A 9 -12.33 16.82 7.41
N VAL A 10 -11.97 16.38 8.61
CA VAL A 10 -10.80 15.52 8.84
C VAL A 10 -11.26 14.15 9.28
N ALA A 11 -10.56 13.11 8.85
CA ALA A 11 -10.68 11.78 9.42
C ALA A 11 -9.32 11.10 9.48
N ALA A 12 -9.11 10.32 10.53
CA ALA A 12 -7.94 9.49 10.70
C ALA A 12 -8.33 8.01 10.67
N SER A 13 -7.40 7.17 10.23
CA SER A 13 -7.55 5.73 10.21
C SER A 13 -6.32 5.07 10.81
N TRP A 14 -6.53 3.86 11.31
CA TRP A 14 -5.49 2.87 11.53
C TRP A 14 -5.86 1.62 10.71
N TYR A 15 -4.87 0.85 10.29
CA TYR A 15 -5.09 -0.39 9.56
C TYR A 15 -4.01 -1.40 9.93
N GLY A 16 -4.43 -2.59 10.39
CA GLY A 16 -3.51 -3.68 10.71
C GLY A 16 -3.02 -4.36 9.43
N ILE A 17 -1.70 -4.54 9.32
CA ILE A 17 -1.08 -5.19 8.16
C ILE A 17 -1.02 -6.70 8.38
N ALA A 18 -1.21 -7.47 7.29
CA ALA A 18 -1.28 -8.93 7.27
C ALA A 18 -2.61 -9.49 7.78
N ARG A 19 -2.77 -10.81 7.65
CA ARG A 19 -4.02 -11.48 8.04
C ARG A 19 -4.24 -11.36 9.54
N THR A 20 -5.50 -11.29 9.95
CA THR A 20 -5.93 -11.48 11.35
C THR A 20 -5.74 -12.94 11.76
N ALA A 21 -4.49 -13.36 11.91
CA ALA A 21 -4.07 -14.74 12.15
C ALA A 21 -2.89 -14.78 13.11
N THR A 22 -2.70 -15.90 13.78
CA THR A 22 -1.55 -16.10 14.69
C THR A 22 -0.21 -16.09 13.97
N VAL A 23 -0.19 -16.58 12.73
CA VAL A 23 1.00 -16.68 11.90
C VAL A 23 0.63 -16.33 10.47
N ASP A 24 1.38 -15.41 9.90
CA ASP A 24 1.35 -15.13 8.48
C ASP A 24 2.75 -15.18 7.88
N ARG A 25 2.92 -15.77 6.70
CA ARG A 25 4.25 -16.04 6.13
C ARG A 25 4.31 -15.81 4.63
N ALA A 26 5.51 -15.55 4.14
CA ALA A 26 5.86 -15.61 2.73
C ALA A 26 7.31 -16.12 2.59
N GLY A 27 7.63 -16.61 1.39
CA GLY A 27 8.96 -17.03 1.01
C GLY A 27 9.36 -16.52 -0.37
N ALA A 28 10.67 -16.47 -0.61
CA ALA A 28 11.26 -16.13 -1.89
C ALA A 28 12.61 -16.84 -2.07
N TRP A 29 12.99 -17.08 -3.31
CA TRP A 29 14.34 -17.44 -3.71
C TRP A 29 14.95 -16.32 -4.55
N ALA A 30 16.26 -16.16 -4.48
CA ALA A 30 17.02 -15.22 -5.29
C ALA A 30 18.30 -15.89 -5.79
N GLU A 31 18.65 -15.67 -7.04
CA GLU A 31 19.90 -16.09 -7.66
C GLU A 31 20.55 -14.89 -8.35
N LEU A 32 21.85 -14.66 -8.10
CA LEU A 32 22.67 -13.83 -8.97
C LEU A 32 23.18 -14.70 -10.12
N ASP A 33 22.70 -14.42 -11.32
CA ASP A 33 22.90 -15.24 -12.51
C ASP A 33 23.99 -14.66 -13.43
N ASP A 34 24.28 -15.39 -14.51
CA ASP A 34 25.26 -15.03 -15.53
C ASP A 34 25.03 -13.60 -16.04
N GLY A 35 26.13 -12.92 -16.35
CA GLY A 35 26.11 -11.52 -16.74
C GLY A 35 25.87 -10.53 -15.60
N GLY A 36 25.81 -11.00 -14.34
CA GLY A 36 25.61 -10.13 -13.17
C GLY A 36 24.16 -9.67 -12.99
N THR A 37 23.22 -10.42 -13.55
CA THR A 37 21.77 -10.20 -13.44
C THR A 37 21.21 -10.97 -12.25
N ALA A 38 19.93 -10.79 -11.91
CA ALA A 38 19.29 -11.55 -10.85
C ALA A 38 17.94 -12.12 -11.26
N LYS A 39 17.65 -13.32 -10.74
CA LYS A 39 16.34 -13.94 -10.82
C LYS A 39 15.75 -14.09 -9.43
N VAL A 40 14.54 -13.57 -9.22
CA VAL A 40 13.78 -13.70 -7.97
C VAL A 40 12.55 -14.56 -8.21
N VAL A 41 12.30 -15.56 -7.38
CA VAL A 41 11.15 -16.47 -7.52
C VAL A 41 10.30 -16.44 -6.25
N THR A 42 9.02 -16.14 -6.40
CA THR A 42 8.02 -16.12 -5.32
C THR A 42 6.62 -16.22 -5.93
N GLY A 43 5.66 -16.79 -5.20
CA GLY A 43 4.26 -16.94 -5.66
C GLY A 43 3.45 -15.64 -5.72
N VAL A 44 4.07 -14.52 -6.08
CA VAL A 44 3.46 -13.18 -6.07
C VAL A 44 2.36 -13.06 -7.12
N THR A 45 1.21 -12.52 -6.72
CA THR A 45 0.13 -12.14 -7.63
C THR A 45 0.10 -10.63 -7.80
N GLU A 46 0.23 -10.14 -9.02
CA GLU A 46 0.10 -8.72 -9.36
C GLU A 46 -1.30 -8.44 -9.90
N ILE A 47 -1.96 -7.42 -9.36
CA ILE A 47 -3.33 -7.01 -9.75
C ILE A 47 -3.42 -5.52 -10.13
N GLY A 48 -2.28 -4.85 -10.34
CA GLY A 48 -2.18 -3.45 -10.77
C GLY A 48 -1.64 -2.51 -9.68
N GLU A 49 -1.34 -3.04 -8.49
CA GLU A 49 -0.74 -2.29 -7.38
C GLU A 49 0.74 -1.97 -7.59
N GLY A 50 1.42 -2.70 -8.49
CA GLY A 50 2.82 -2.48 -8.85
C GLY A 50 3.83 -3.26 -8.01
N ILE A 51 3.42 -4.37 -7.38
CA ILE A 51 4.28 -5.22 -6.56
C ILE A 51 5.49 -5.75 -7.34
N LEU A 52 5.36 -6.08 -8.63
CA LEU A 52 6.50 -6.60 -9.42
C LEU A 52 7.64 -5.58 -9.51
N THR A 53 7.29 -4.29 -9.67
CA THR A 53 8.27 -3.20 -9.71
C THR A 53 8.94 -3.03 -8.34
N VAL A 54 8.14 -3.08 -7.27
CA VAL A 54 8.63 -2.96 -5.89
C VAL A 54 9.60 -4.09 -5.55
N LEU A 55 9.28 -5.34 -5.90
CA LEU A 55 10.16 -6.48 -5.65
C LEU A 55 11.47 -6.39 -6.45
N ALA A 56 11.42 -5.92 -7.70
CA ALA A 56 12.61 -5.70 -8.51
C ALA A 56 13.52 -4.62 -7.90
N GLN A 57 12.95 -3.51 -7.43
CA GLN A 57 13.70 -2.45 -6.73
C GLN A 57 14.32 -2.94 -5.43
N ILE A 58 13.59 -3.72 -4.62
CA ILE A 58 14.12 -4.32 -3.39
C ILE A 58 15.29 -5.24 -3.71
N ALA A 59 15.14 -6.14 -4.68
CA ALA A 59 16.21 -7.07 -5.04
C ALA A 59 17.45 -6.34 -5.58
N ALA A 60 17.25 -5.33 -6.43
CA ALA A 60 18.33 -4.52 -6.99
C ALA A 60 19.13 -3.79 -5.90
N GLU A 61 18.44 -3.15 -4.95
CA GLU A 61 19.06 -2.46 -3.81
C GLU A 61 19.87 -3.45 -2.95
N GLU A 62 19.27 -4.59 -2.60
CA GLU A 62 19.92 -5.57 -1.73
C GLU A 62 21.14 -6.19 -2.41
N LEU A 63 21.07 -6.49 -3.71
CA LEU A 63 22.16 -7.09 -4.48
C LEU A 63 23.22 -6.08 -4.97
N GLY A 64 22.88 -4.80 -5.06
CA GLY A 64 23.75 -3.75 -5.63
C GLY A 64 23.83 -3.78 -7.15
N ILE A 65 22.73 -4.16 -7.82
CA ILE A 65 22.59 -4.16 -9.29
C ILE A 65 21.51 -3.15 -9.71
N ARG A 66 21.25 -3.02 -11.01
CA ARG A 66 20.20 -2.12 -11.51
C ARG A 66 18.84 -2.83 -11.52
N PRO A 67 17.72 -2.13 -11.30
CA PRO A 67 16.39 -2.73 -11.34
C PRO A 67 16.05 -3.44 -12.66
N GLU A 68 16.52 -2.93 -13.80
CA GLU A 68 16.33 -3.57 -15.10
C GLU A 68 17.09 -4.90 -15.27
N ASP A 69 18.08 -5.17 -14.42
CA ASP A 69 18.85 -6.41 -14.40
C ASP A 69 18.19 -7.47 -13.48
N VAL A 70 17.02 -7.17 -12.89
CA VAL A 70 16.24 -8.10 -12.06
C VAL A 70 15.05 -8.65 -12.84
N THR A 71 14.97 -9.98 -12.92
CA THR A 71 13.78 -10.68 -13.43
C THR A 71 13.01 -11.31 -12.26
N ILE A 72 11.73 -10.96 -12.14
CA ILE A 72 10.80 -11.68 -11.26
C ILE A 72 10.25 -12.87 -12.05
N GLY A 73 10.48 -14.09 -11.54
CA GLY A 73 10.07 -15.33 -12.16
C GLY A 73 8.56 -15.58 -12.13
N ASP A 74 8.14 -16.63 -12.83
CA ASP A 74 6.72 -16.98 -12.98
C ASP A 74 6.04 -17.30 -11.65
N ASN A 75 4.80 -16.83 -11.48
CA ASN A 75 3.93 -17.24 -10.39
C ASN A 75 3.35 -18.65 -10.67
N ASP A 76 4.17 -19.68 -10.45
CA ASP A 76 3.82 -21.09 -10.59
C ASP A 76 3.94 -21.80 -9.24
N THR A 77 2.82 -22.32 -8.73
CA THR A 77 2.77 -23.02 -7.43
C THR A 77 3.59 -24.32 -7.39
N ALA A 78 3.93 -24.89 -8.55
CA ALA A 78 4.83 -26.04 -8.62
C ALA A 78 6.31 -25.66 -8.47
N ARG A 79 6.65 -24.38 -8.61
CA ARG A 79 8.04 -23.89 -8.73
C ARG A 79 8.39 -22.72 -7.81
N SER A 80 7.39 -22.11 -7.17
CA SER A 80 7.56 -20.95 -6.32
C SER A 80 7.28 -21.27 -4.86
N PRO A 81 8.03 -20.68 -3.91
CA PRO A 81 7.70 -20.76 -2.50
C PRO A 81 6.35 -20.11 -2.21
N GLU A 82 5.72 -20.53 -1.10
CA GLU A 82 4.46 -19.94 -0.62
C GLU A 82 4.61 -18.42 -0.49
N ALA A 83 3.74 -17.69 -1.16
CA ALA A 83 3.67 -16.25 -1.06
C ALA A 83 2.42 -15.81 -0.30
N ALA A 84 2.48 -14.57 0.18
CA ALA A 84 1.29 -13.90 0.65
C ALA A 84 0.32 -13.65 -0.52
N HIS A 85 -0.90 -14.20 -0.48
CA HIS A 85 -1.98 -13.81 -1.39
C HIS A 85 -2.13 -12.27 -1.42
N ALA A 86 -2.52 -11.73 -2.58
CA ALA A 86 -2.89 -10.32 -2.72
C ALA A 86 -4.11 -10.02 -1.82
N GLY A 87 -3.95 -9.08 -0.89
CA GLY A 87 -4.96 -8.72 0.13
C GLY A 87 -4.35 -8.48 1.51
N ALA A 88 -5.15 -7.89 2.41
CA ALA A 88 -4.73 -7.45 3.76
C ALA A 88 -3.47 -6.56 3.75
N THR A 89 -3.27 -5.83 2.64
CA THR A 89 -2.22 -4.84 2.42
C THR A 89 -0.81 -5.37 2.76
N ARG A 90 -0.57 -6.66 2.48
CA ARG A 90 0.57 -7.39 3.06
C ARG A 90 1.69 -7.76 2.08
N GLN A 91 1.52 -7.60 0.77
CA GLN A 91 2.51 -8.13 -0.20
C GLN A 91 3.88 -7.47 -0.05
N THR A 92 3.96 -6.13 -0.02
CA THR A 92 5.22 -5.40 0.23
C THR A 92 5.85 -5.80 1.56
N TYR A 93 5.03 -5.94 2.61
CA TYR A 93 5.49 -6.28 3.94
C TYR A 93 6.01 -7.73 4.04
N MET A 94 5.28 -8.69 3.47
CA MET A 94 5.58 -10.12 3.60
C MET A 94 6.57 -10.59 2.52
N ILE A 95 6.23 -10.36 1.25
CA ILE A 95 7.02 -10.82 0.11
C ILE A 95 8.27 -9.96 -0.04
N GLY A 96 8.16 -8.63 0.10
CA GLY A 96 9.30 -7.73 0.01
C GLY A 96 10.41 -8.10 1.01
N ASN A 97 10.06 -8.31 2.28
CA ASN A 97 11.02 -8.77 3.29
C ASN A 97 11.62 -10.15 2.96
N SER A 98 10.81 -11.08 2.43
CA SER A 98 11.31 -12.40 2.01
C SER A 98 12.32 -12.29 0.86
N VAL A 99 12.05 -11.42 -0.13
CA VAL A 99 12.96 -11.13 -1.24
C VAL A 99 14.25 -10.49 -0.72
N ALA A 100 14.16 -9.53 0.21
CA ALA A 100 15.32 -8.90 0.79
C ALA A 100 16.23 -9.91 1.51
N LEU A 101 15.64 -10.81 2.31
CA LEU A 101 16.38 -11.87 2.99
C LEU A 101 17.03 -12.86 2.00
N ALA A 102 16.31 -13.26 0.95
CA ALA A 102 16.86 -14.14 -0.08
C ALA A 102 18.04 -13.49 -0.82
N CYS A 103 17.91 -12.20 -1.17
CA CYS A 103 18.96 -11.45 -1.85
C CYS A 103 20.20 -11.26 -0.95
N ARG A 104 20.01 -10.97 0.34
CA ARG A 104 21.11 -10.86 1.31
C ARG A 104 21.88 -12.16 1.44
N GLU A 105 21.21 -13.31 1.42
CA GLU A 105 21.88 -14.61 1.43
C GLU A 105 22.63 -14.88 0.12
N ALA A 106 22.02 -14.62 -1.04
CA ALA A 106 22.71 -14.77 -2.34
C ALA A 106 23.96 -13.89 -2.42
N LYS A 107 23.85 -12.62 -1.99
CA LYS A 107 24.94 -11.66 -1.95
C LYS A 107 26.05 -12.08 -1.00
N SER A 108 25.74 -12.60 0.18
CA SER A 108 26.77 -13.00 1.15
C SER A 108 27.64 -14.14 0.62
N ARG A 109 27.05 -15.08 -0.13
CA ARG A 109 27.79 -16.16 -0.80
C ARG A 109 28.74 -15.62 -1.87
N LEU A 110 28.27 -14.68 -2.71
CA LEU A 110 29.13 -14.03 -3.70
C LEU A 110 30.26 -13.24 -3.02
N PHE A 111 29.93 -12.46 -1.99
CA PHE A 111 30.88 -11.61 -1.28
C PHE A 111 31.96 -12.42 -0.59
N ALA A 112 31.61 -13.56 0.01
CA ALA A 112 32.59 -14.47 0.60
C ALA A 112 33.60 -14.97 -0.45
N GLU A 113 33.14 -15.36 -1.64
CA GLU A 113 34.01 -15.83 -2.72
C GLU A 113 34.92 -14.74 -3.27
N ILE A 114 34.39 -13.53 -3.47
CA ILE A 114 35.21 -12.42 -3.99
C ILE A 114 36.18 -11.90 -2.93
N ALA A 115 35.78 -11.86 -1.66
CA ALA A 115 36.68 -11.52 -0.57
C ALA A 115 37.86 -12.48 -0.48
N ALA A 116 37.61 -13.79 -0.62
CA ALA A 116 38.67 -14.79 -0.69
C ALA A 116 39.52 -14.67 -1.97
N HIS A 117 38.92 -14.31 -3.11
CA HIS A 117 39.65 -14.05 -4.36
C HIS A 117 40.59 -12.84 -4.26
N TRP A 118 40.17 -11.79 -3.56
CA TRP A 118 40.91 -10.54 -3.38
C TRP A 118 41.77 -10.49 -2.12
N GLU A 119 41.70 -11.51 -1.26
CA GLU A 119 42.37 -11.56 0.05
C GLU A 119 42.01 -10.36 0.95
N VAL A 120 40.74 -9.95 0.94
CA VAL A 120 40.19 -8.86 1.77
C VAL A 120 39.09 -9.37 2.71
N ASP A 121 38.69 -8.53 3.67
CA ASP A 121 37.53 -8.82 4.50
C ASP A 121 36.22 -8.60 3.74
N ALA A 122 35.28 -9.55 3.83
CA ALA A 122 34.01 -9.48 3.10
C ALA A 122 33.12 -8.29 3.53
N GLY A 123 33.29 -7.80 4.76
CA GLY A 123 32.60 -6.60 5.25
C GLY A 123 33.08 -5.30 4.59
N THR A 124 34.20 -5.33 3.87
CA THR A 124 34.70 -4.18 3.07
C THR A 124 34.09 -4.11 1.69
N LEU A 125 33.41 -5.18 1.23
CA LEU A 125 32.82 -5.21 -0.11
C LEU A 125 31.54 -4.39 -0.17
N VAL A 126 31.42 -3.60 -1.22
CA VAL A 126 30.22 -2.80 -1.54
C VAL A 126 29.84 -3.04 -3.00
N ALA A 127 28.55 -3.24 -3.24
CA ALA A 127 27.98 -3.38 -4.57
C ALA A 127 27.01 -2.24 -4.85
N PHE A 128 27.14 -1.63 -6.02
CA PHE A 128 26.27 -0.55 -6.48
C PHE A 128 26.31 -0.47 -8.00
N ASP A 129 25.15 -0.26 -8.63
CA ASP A 129 25.02 -0.06 -10.08
C ASP A 129 25.73 -1.15 -10.92
N GLY A 130 25.63 -2.41 -10.47
CA GLY A 130 26.24 -3.54 -11.17
C GLY A 130 27.77 -3.62 -11.05
N ALA A 131 28.38 -2.86 -10.13
CA ALA A 131 29.81 -2.91 -9.84
C ALA A 131 30.07 -3.33 -8.39
N LEU A 132 31.15 -4.07 -8.17
CA LEU A 132 31.63 -4.52 -6.87
C LEU A 132 32.99 -3.89 -6.56
N LYS A 133 33.16 -3.35 -5.35
CA LYS A 133 34.40 -2.69 -4.91
C LYS A 133 34.76 -3.12 -3.49
N ALA A 134 36.05 -3.18 -3.17
CA ALA A 134 36.53 -3.35 -1.81
C ALA A 134 37.00 -2.01 -1.21
N HIS A 135 36.30 -1.52 -0.20
CA HIS A 135 36.59 -0.26 0.47
C HIS A 135 37.99 -0.26 1.10
N GLY A 136 38.73 0.84 0.95
CA GLY A 136 40.12 0.95 1.42
C GLY A 136 41.17 0.35 0.46
N THR A 137 40.75 -0.11 -0.72
CA THR A 137 41.64 -0.62 -1.77
C THR A 137 41.31 0.00 -3.13
N ASN A 138 42.10 -0.33 -4.16
CA ASN A 138 41.79 0.00 -5.56
C ASN A 138 41.11 -1.16 -6.31
N LEU A 139 40.66 -2.21 -5.60
CA LEU A 139 40.05 -3.39 -6.20
C LEU A 139 38.59 -3.10 -6.56
N ALA A 140 38.28 -3.32 -7.84
CA ALA A 140 36.95 -3.17 -8.39
C ALA A 140 36.77 -4.16 -9.54
N MET A 141 35.55 -4.65 -9.72
CA MET A 141 35.14 -5.43 -10.89
C MET A 141 33.64 -5.22 -11.15
N THR A 142 33.18 -5.61 -12.33
CA THR A 142 31.74 -5.69 -12.62
C THR A 142 31.10 -6.85 -11.86
N MET A 143 29.79 -6.76 -11.62
CA MET A 143 29.01 -7.86 -11.04
C MET A 143 29.09 -9.10 -11.91
N ALA A 144 29.14 -8.94 -13.24
CA ALA A 144 29.32 -10.04 -14.20
C ALA A 144 30.63 -10.81 -13.97
N GLU A 145 31.75 -10.09 -13.82
CA GLU A 145 33.05 -10.70 -13.52
C GLU A 145 33.04 -11.40 -12.15
N ALA A 146 32.39 -10.79 -11.15
CA ALA A 146 32.27 -11.38 -9.82
C ALA A 146 31.52 -12.72 -9.86
N VAL A 147 30.36 -12.75 -10.52
CA VAL A 147 29.56 -13.98 -10.66
C VAL A 147 30.31 -15.04 -11.47
N ASP A 148 31.00 -14.66 -12.55
CA ASP A 148 31.81 -15.59 -13.35
C ASP A 148 32.94 -16.22 -12.53
N ILE A 149 33.64 -15.45 -11.71
CA ILE A 149 34.67 -15.95 -10.79
C ILE A 149 34.08 -16.94 -9.79
N ALA A 150 32.96 -16.61 -9.16
CA ALA A 150 32.29 -17.48 -8.20
C ALA A 150 31.86 -18.80 -8.84
N LYS A 151 31.20 -18.75 -10.00
CA LYS A 151 30.72 -19.94 -10.73
C LYS A 151 31.87 -20.83 -11.20
N LYS A 152 32.98 -20.26 -11.68
CA LYS A 152 34.22 -21.02 -12.03
C LYS A 152 34.84 -21.73 -10.84
N ARG A 153 34.61 -21.23 -9.62
CA ARG A 153 35.01 -21.86 -8.36
C ARG A 153 33.97 -22.85 -7.82
N GLY A 154 32.89 -23.09 -8.56
CA GLY A 154 31.82 -24.01 -8.19
C GLY A 154 30.78 -23.40 -7.25
N VAL A 155 30.74 -22.07 -7.09
CA VAL A 155 29.77 -21.37 -6.25
C VAL A 155 28.70 -20.70 -7.10
N VAL A 156 27.46 -21.15 -6.93
CA VAL A 156 26.28 -20.47 -7.47
C VAL A 156 25.70 -19.60 -6.36
N PRO A 157 25.66 -18.25 -6.51
CA PRO A 157 25.14 -17.37 -5.47
C PRO A 157 23.60 -17.40 -5.45
N VAL A 158 23.06 -18.34 -4.68
CA VAL A 158 21.62 -18.53 -4.46
C VAL A 158 21.27 -18.32 -2.99
N GLY A 159 20.10 -17.75 -2.72
CA GLY A 159 19.58 -17.52 -1.39
C GLY A 159 18.09 -17.84 -1.28
N ALA A 160 17.65 -18.17 -0.06
CA ALA A 160 16.27 -18.44 0.27
C ALA A 160 15.84 -17.62 1.50
N GLY A 161 14.82 -16.79 1.34
CA GLY A 161 14.32 -15.92 2.39
C GLY A 161 12.89 -16.28 2.76
N HIS A 162 12.59 -16.20 4.06
CA HIS A 162 11.25 -16.33 4.59
C HIS A 162 11.02 -15.24 5.63
N PHE A 163 9.86 -14.60 5.56
CA PHE A 163 9.44 -13.64 6.56
C PHE A 163 8.11 -14.08 7.17
N THR A 164 8.04 -14.03 8.50
CA THR A 164 6.86 -14.40 9.27
C THR A 164 6.44 -13.23 10.14
N ALA A 165 5.18 -12.80 9.99
CA ALA A 165 4.55 -11.87 10.90
C ALA A 165 3.88 -12.66 12.03
N HIS A 166 4.15 -12.25 13.26
CA HIS A 166 3.62 -12.90 14.46
C HIS A 166 2.51 -12.06 15.08
N GLY A 167 1.38 -12.69 15.35
CA GLY A 167 0.26 -12.11 16.09
C GLY A 167 -0.27 -13.09 17.13
N THR A 168 -1.18 -12.62 17.98
CA THR A 168 -2.00 -13.49 18.82
C THR A 168 -3.40 -13.58 18.25
N GLY A 169 -4.00 -14.77 18.36
CA GLY A 169 -5.39 -14.97 17.96
C GLY A 169 -6.31 -14.10 18.82
N LEU A 170 -7.46 -13.74 18.26
CA LEU A 170 -8.49 -13.02 19.00
C LEU A 170 -9.31 -14.00 19.83
N ASN A 171 -9.52 -13.69 21.10
CA ASN A 171 -10.45 -14.43 21.95
C ASN A 171 -11.88 -14.29 21.40
N PRO A 172 -12.60 -15.39 21.14
CA PRO A 172 -13.93 -15.34 20.52
C PRO A 172 -15.02 -14.72 21.40
N VAL A 173 -14.77 -14.56 22.72
CA VAL A 173 -15.74 -14.00 23.66
C VAL A 173 -15.60 -12.48 23.79
N ASP A 174 -14.38 -12.00 23.99
CA ASP A 174 -14.12 -10.59 24.31
C ASP A 174 -13.29 -9.83 23.25
N GLY A 175 -12.80 -10.53 22.22
CA GLY A 175 -11.99 -9.94 21.16
C GLY A 175 -10.58 -9.54 21.60
N SER A 176 -10.13 -9.91 22.80
CA SER A 176 -8.78 -9.63 23.27
C SER A 176 -7.72 -10.38 22.45
N GLY A 177 -6.63 -9.69 22.12
CA GLY A 177 -5.52 -10.21 21.32
C GLY A 177 -4.73 -9.09 20.63
N ALA A 178 -3.73 -9.46 19.85
CA ALA A 178 -2.85 -8.59 19.10
C ALA A 178 -2.60 -9.25 17.73
N PRO A 179 -3.58 -9.21 16.82
CA PRO A 179 -3.56 -10.03 15.61
C PRO A 179 -2.63 -9.50 14.52
N TRP A 180 -2.11 -8.28 14.68
CA TRP A 180 -1.21 -7.65 13.72
C TRP A 180 0.08 -7.19 14.39
N GLN A 181 1.19 -7.43 13.69
CA GLN A 181 2.53 -6.99 14.09
C GLN A 181 2.78 -5.52 13.76
N ALA A 182 2.18 -5.03 12.67
CA ALA A 182 2.40 -3.70 12.13
C ALA A 182 1.07 -3.00 11.84
N TYR A 183 1.07 -1.68 11.98
CA TYR A 183 -0.07 -0.82 11.73
C TYR A 183 0.33 0.33 10.81
N VAL A 184 -0.58 0.70 9.92
CA VAL A 184 -0.49 1.91 9.10
C VAL A 184 -1.49 2.92 9.61
N PHE A 185 -1.03 4.15 9.76
CA PHE A 185 -1.85 5.27 10.17
C PHE A 185 -2.04 6.23 9.01
N GLY A 186 -3.25 6.77 8.89
CA GLY A 186 -3.60 7.73 7.85
C GLY A 186 -4.42 8.87 8.41
N THR A 187 -4.29 10.05 7.82
CA THR A 187 -5.21 11.17 8.04
C THR A 187 -5.49 11.83 6.71
N GLN A 188 -6.77 12.05 6.43
CA GLN A 188 -7.23 12.80 5.27
C GLN A 188 -8.05 14.01 5.69
N VAL A 189 -7.89 15.09 4.93
CA VAL A 189 -8.72 16.29 5.01
C VAL A 189 -9.43 16.47 3.69
N ALA A 190 -10.76 16.58 3.73
CA ALA A 190 -11.61 16.87 2.58
C ALA A 190 -12.11 18.30 2.64
N GLU A 191 -12.11 19.00 1.51
CA GLU A 191 -12.88 20.23 1.31
C GLU A 191 -14.02 19.96 0.34
N VAL A 192 -15.23 20.37 0.71
CA VAL A 192 -16.44 20.15 -0.10
C VAL A 192 -17.21 21.45 -0.29
N GLU A 193 -18.00 21.48 -1.37
CA GLU A 193 -19.06 22.46 -1.59
C GLU A 193 -20.40 21.74 -1.75
N VAL A 194 -21.41 22.16 -0.99
CA VAL A 194 -22.76 21.60 -1.03
C VAL A 194 -23.72 22.62 -1.63
N ASP A 195 -24.48 22.24 -2.65
CA ASP A 195 -25.63 23.03 -3.13
C ASP A 195 -26.84 22.73 -2.26
N THR A 196 -27.31 23.72 -1.51
CA THR A 196 -28.41 23.55 -0.55
C THR A 196 -29.78 23.42 -1.21
N LEU A 197 -29.88 23.69 -2.53
CA LEU A 197 -31.13 23.54 -3.30
C LEU A 197 -31.23 22.18 -3.98
N THR A 198 -30.11 21.58 -4.38
CA THR A 198 -30.09 20.26 -5.05
C THR A 198 -29.60 19.12 -4.17
N GLY A 199 -28.87 19.43 -3.08
CA GLY A 199 -28.19 18.45 -2.24
C GLY A 199 -26.90 17.91 -2.85
N GLU A 200 -26.51 18.36 -4.05
CA GLU A 200 -25.29 17.93 -4.70
C GLU A 200 -24.07 18.34 -3.89
N VAL A 201 -23.15 17.40 -3.71
CA VAL A 201 -21.88 17.59 -3.01
C VAL A 201 -20.75 17.46 -4.02
N GLN A 202 -19.94 18.50 -4.14
CA GLN A 202 -18.71 18.47 -4.91
C GLN A 202 -17.52 18.43 -3.94
N VAL A 203 -16.61 17.46 -4.13
CA VAL A 203 -15.32 17.45 -3.44
C VAL A 203 -14.38 18.38 -4.21
N LEU A 204 -13.85 19.40 -3.55
CA LEU A 204 -12.97 20.39 -4.17
C LEU A 204 -11.51 19.98 -4.07
N GLY A 205 -11.12 19.35 -2.96
CA GLY A 205 -9.75 18.94 -2.70
C GLY A 205 -9.66 17.90 -1.59
N LEU A 206 -8.64 17.06 -1.66
CA LEU A 206 -8.29 16.06 -0.65
C LEU A 206 -6.79 16.10 -0.36
N TRP A 207 -6.43 16.20 0.92
CA TRP A 207 -5.06 16.13 1.40
C TRP A 207 -4.90 14.87 2.24
N ALA A 208 -3.99 13.99 1.85
CA ALA A 208 -3.87 12.64 2.37
C ALA A 208 -2.46 12.37 2.91
N ALA A 209 -2.32 12.30 4.22
CA ALA A 209 -1.07 11.93 4.88
C ALA A 209 -1.13 10.49 5.38
N HIS A 210 -0.18 9.64 4.99
CA HIS A 210 -0.13 8.24 5.41
C HIS A 210 1.28 7.83 5.86
N ASP A 211 1.37 7.14 6.99
CA ASP A 211 2.55 6.43 7.44
C ASP A 211 2.70 5.13 6.65
N VAL A 212 3.71 5.07 5.79
CA VAL A 212 3.98 3.90 4.94
C VAL A 212 5.22 3.13 5.36
N GLY A 213 5.76 3.42 6.55
CA GLY A 213 7.06 2.94 6.96
C GLY A 213 8.15 3.53 6.08
N ARG A 214 9.02 2.69 5.53
CA ARG A 214 9.97 3.10 4.47
C ARG A 214 9.28 3.12 3.10
N VAL A 215 9.43 4.20 2.36
CA VAL A 215 8.98 4.30 0.96
C VAL A 215 9.94 3.54 0.05
N ILE A 216 9.42 2.57 -0.70
CA ILE A 216 10.19 1.86 -1.76
C ILE A 216 10.04 2.58 -3.10
N ASN A 217 8.81 2.90 -3.49
CA ASN A 217 8.49 3.57 -4.74
C ASN A 217 7.53 4.75 -4.46
N PRO A 218 8.03 5.99 -4.39
CA PRO A 218 7.20 7.16 -4.06
C PRO A 218 6.00 7.32 -5.01
N ARG A 219 6.23 7.19 -6.32
CA ARG A 219 5.18 7.31 -7.34
C ARG A 219 4.14 6.21 -7.24
N GLY A 220 4.57 4.99 -6.92
CA GLY A 220 3.66 3.87 -6.69
C GLY A 220 2.77 4.10 -5.47
N VAL A 221 3.34 4.62 -4.38
CA VAL A 221 2.58 4.97 -3.17
C VAL A 221 1.61 6.12 -3.43
N GLU A 222 2.04 7.18 -4.12
CA GLU A 222 1.17 8.30 -4.53
C GLU A 222 -0.02 7.79 -5.35
N GLY A 223 0.22 6.95 -6.35
CA GLY A 223 -0.84 6.37 -7.18
C GLY A 223 -1.83 5.49 -6.41
N GLN A 224 -1.36 4.75 -5.39
CA GLN A 224 -2.24 4.00 -4.49
C GLN A 224 -3.11 4.92 -3.62
N ILE A 225 -2.54 6.03 -3.12
CA ILE A 225 -3.27 7.03 -2.35
C ILE A 225 -4.34 7.70 -3.21
N GLU A 226 -3.98 8.12 -4.43
CA GLU A 226 -4.90 8.71 -5.40
C GLU A 226 -6.05 7.76 -5.75
N GLY A 227 -5.73 6.50 -6.08
CA GLY A 227 -6.74 5.48 -6.38
C GLY A 227 -7.67 5.19 -5.20
N GLY A 228 -7.11 5.06 -3.99
CA GLY A 228 -7.88 4.84 -2.76
C GLY A 228 -8.79 6.02 -2.42
N VAL A 229 -8.33 7.26 -2.65
CA VAL A 229 -9.14 8.46 -2.54
C VAL A 229 -10.30 8.45 -3.53
N VAL A 230 -10.06 8.16 -4.81
CA VAL A 230 -11.13 8.13 -5.83
C VAL A 230 -12.16 7.05 -5.50
N GLN A 231 -11.72 5.86 -5.09
CA GLN A 231 -12.63 4.79 -4.69
C GLN A 231 -13.42 5.16 -3.41
N GLY A 232 -12.77 5.80 -2.43
CA GLY A 232 -13.44 6.29 -1.22
C GLY A 232 -14.45 7.41 -1.50
N LEU A 233 -14.18 8.27 -2.48
CA LEU A 233 -15.13 9.29 -2.97
C LEU A 233 -16.36 8.63 -3.59
N GLY A 234 -16.15 7.61 -4.42
CA GLY A 234 -17.22 6.79 -4.99
C GLY A 234 -18.11 6.20 -3.91
N GLN A 235 -17.53 5.51 -2.93
CA GLN A 235 -18.25 4.98 -1.77
C GLN A 235 -18.99 6.08 -0.98
N ALA A 236 -18.40 7.26 -0.84
CA ALA A 236 -18.97 8.36 -0.08
C ALA A 236 -20.21 8.98 -0.75
N LEU A 237 -20.21 9.14 -2.07
CA LEU A 237 -21.16 10.00 -2.77
C LEU A 237 -21.96 9.33 -3.90
N MET A 238 -21.48 8.21 -4.47
CA MET A 238 -21.98 7.69 -5.75
C MET A 238 -22.40 6.22 -5.73
N GLU A 239 -21.56 5.35 -5.17
CA GLU A 239 -21.67 3.90 -5.30
C GLU A 239 -22.78 3.33 -4.40
N ASP A 240 -23.95 3.10 -4.99
CA ASP A 240 -25.13 2.55 -4.31
C ASP A 240 -25.50 1.17 -4.88
N TYR A 241 -25.01 0.11 -4.24
CA TYR A 241 -25.41 -1.26 -4.57
C TYR A 241 -26.77 -1.59 -3.95
N ARG A 242 -27.76 -1.87 -4.80
CA ARG A 242 -29.15 -2.09 -4.37
C ARG A 242 -29.65 -3.46 -4.78
N THR A 243 -30.46 -4.05 -3.92
CA THR A 243 -31.14 -5.33 -4.18
C THR A 243 -32.63 -5.22 -3.89
N GLU A 244 -33.44 -5.87 -4.70
CA GLU A 244 -34.88 -6.05 -4.50
C GLU A 244 -35.21 -7.53 -4.65
N GLN A 245 -35.85 -8.11 -3.63
CA GLN A 245 -36.19 -9.55 -3.59
C GLN A 245 -34.98 -10.47 -3.85
N GLY A 246 -33.78 -10.06 -3.41
CA GLY A 246 -32.54 -10.81 -3.62
C GLY A 246 -31.88 -10.61 -4.99
N HIS A 247 -32.49 -9.84 -5.89
CA HIS A 247 -31.92 -9.50 -7.19
C HIS A 247 -31.32 -8.10 -7.17
N THR A 248 -30.13 -7.92 -7.74
CA THR A 248 -29.53 -6.60 -7.91
C THR A 248 -30.44 -5.71 -8.76
N THR A 249 -30.60 -4.43 -8.41
CA THR A 249 -31.36 -3.47 -9.24
C THR A 249 -30.43 -2.48 -9.95
N THR A 250 -29.19 -2.34 -9.46
CA THR A 250 -28.12 -1.53 -10.06
C THR A 250 -27.14 -2.37 -10.89
N HIS A 251 -27.67 -3.16 -11.83
CA HIS A 251 -26.85 -3.92 -12.77
C HIS A 251 -26.09 -3.01 -13.75
N GLY A 252 -24.77 -3.20 -13.84
CA GLY A 252 -23.89 -2.51 -14.78
C GLY A 252 -23.57 -1.06 -14.40
N PHE A 253 -22.54 -0.50 -15.05
CA PHE A 253 -21.98 0.82 -14.71
C PHE A 253 -22.85 2.03 -15.10
N ALA A 254 -23.94 1.80 -15.84
CA ALA A 254 -24.93 2.85 -16.10
C ALA A 254 -25.85 3.12 -14.91
N LYS A 255 -25.91 2.19 -13.94
CA LYS A 255 -26.75 2.29 -12.73
C LYS A 255 -25.93 2.24 -11.45
N TYR A 256 -24.85 1.47 -11.43
CA TYR A 256 -23.83 1.53 -10.39
C TYR A 256 -22.79 2.56 -10.81
N ILE A 257 -22.98 3.81 -10.35
CA ILE A 257 -22.20 4.94 -10.81
C ILE A 257 -20.86 4.96 -10.10
N LEU A 258 -19.79 4.83 -10.88
CA LEU A 258 -18.42 5.04 -10.44
C LEU A 258 -18.01 6.50 -10.71
N PRO A 259 -17.06 7.06 -9.94
CA PRO A 259 -16.46 8.35 -10.26
C PRO A 259 -15.88 8.37 -11.68
N THR A 260 -16.13 9.46 -12.40
CA THR A 260 -15.51 9.77 -13.68
C THR A 260 -14.30 10.67 -13.48
N ALA A 261 -13.50 10.89 -14.54
CA ALA A 261 -12.37 11.81 -14.48
C ALA A 261 -12.76 13.27 -14.14
N LEU A 262 -14.02 13.66 -14.32
CA LEU A 262 -14.51 14.99 -13.95
C LEU A 262 -14.91 15.10 -12.48
N ASP A 263 -15.06 13.97 -11.78
CA ASP A 263 -15.43 13.91 -10.37
C ASP A 263 -14.21 13.86 -9.44
N VAL A 264 -13.04 13.56 -9.99
CA VAL A 264 -11.79 13.46 -9.24
C VAL A 264 -11.33 14.85 -8.80
N PRO A 265 -11.18 15.10 -7.48
CA PRO A 265 -10.71 16.38 -6.97
C PRO A 265 -9.20 16.52 -7.14
N GLU A 266 -8.65 17.69 -6.79
CA GLU A 266 -7.21 17.80 -6.56
C GLU A 266 -6.82 16.94 -5.34
N ILE A 267 -5.86 16.03 -5.52
CA ILE A 267 -5.39 15.12 -4.47
C ILE A 267 -3.93 15.47 -4.17
N THR A 268 -3.63 15.78 -2.91
CA THR A 268 -2.27 15.99 -2.42
C THR A 268 -1.88 14.86 -1.47
N SER A 269 -0.86 14.11 -1.84
CA SER A 269 -0.32 13.01 -1.03
C SER A 269 0.87 13.48 -0.19
N VAL A 270 0.89 13.11 1.09
CA VAL A 270 2.02 13.32 2.01
C VAL A 270 2.47 11.96 2.52
N LEU A 271 3.68 11.56 2.15
CA LEU A 271 4.27 10.31 2.62
C LEU A 271 4.97 10.57 3.95
N VAL A 272 4.50 9.90 5.01
CA VAL A 272 5.15 9.90 6.32
C VAL A 272 6.01 8.65 6.42
N GLU A 273 7.31 8.84 6.68
CA GLU A 273 8.24 7.72 6.84
C GLU A 273 8.57 7.46 8.31
N ASP A 274 8.01 6.38 8.85
CA ASP A 274 8.35 5.84 10.18
C ASP A 274 8.62 4.32 10.07
N PRO A 275 9.87 3.93 9.71
CA PRO A 275 10.22 2.55 9.40
C PRO A 275 9.84 1.57 10.52
N ASP A 276 9.15 0.48 10.15
CA ASP A 276 8.78 -0.56 11.11
C ASP A 276 10.04 -1.28 11.65
N PRO A 277 10.32 -1.23 12.97
CA PRO A 277 11.50 -1.86 13.55
C PRO A 277 11.48 -3.39 13.48
N LEU A 278 10.32 -4.01 13.24
CA LEU A 278 10.17 -5.47 13.14
C LEU A 278 10.23 -5.99 11.70
N SER A 279 10.41 -5.09 10.73
CA SER A 279 10.48 -5.37 9.29
C SER A 279 11.91 -5.18 8.79
N PRO A 280 12.57 -6.20 8.19
CA PRO A 280 13.91 -6.06 7.60
C PRO A 280 14.10 -4.90 6.62
N LEU A 281 13.02 -4.46 5.97
CA LEU A 281 12.99 -3.31 5.06
C LEU A 281 12.46 -2.03 5.72
N GLY A 282 11.79 -2.12 6.87
CA GLY A 282 11.04 -1.03 7.49
C GLY A 282 9.80 -0.57 6.70
N ALA A 283 9.54 -1.11 5.51
CA ALA A 283 8.40 -0.77 4.66
C ALA A 283 7.10 -1.41 5.17
N LYS A 284 5.98 -0.69 5.02
CA LYS A 284 4.61 -1.16 5.27
C LYS A 284 3.80 -1.09 3.96
N GLY A 285 2.60 -1.68 3.92
CA GLY A 285 1.73 -1.60 2.74
C GLY A 285 0.73 -0.44 2.82
N ILE A 286 0.32 0.12 1.68
CA ILE A 286 -0.61 1.29 1.63
C ILE A 286 -1.92 1.04 0.86
N GLY A 287 -2.08 -0.12 0.22
CA GLY A 287 -3.20 -0.39 -0.70
C GLY A 287 -4.59 -0.09 -0.13
N GLU A 288 -5.00 -0.79 0.94
CA GLU A 288 -6.31 -0.55 1.56
C GLU A 288 -6.36 0.68 2.49
N PRO A 289 -5.33 1.00 3.30
CA PRO A 289 -5.36 2.15 4.21
C PRO A 289 -5.60 3.49 3.51
N ALA A 290 -5.17 3.63 2.24
CA ALA A 290 -5.39 4.81 1.41
C ALA A 290 -6.87 5.19 1.22
N LEU A 291 -7.78 4.22 1.28
CA LEU A 291 -9.22 4.44 1.08
C LEU A 291 -9.96 4.82 2.38
N VAL A 292 -9.52 4.26 3.51
CA VAL A 292 -10.32 4.22 4.75
C VAL A 292 -10.77 5.59 5.26
N PRO A 293 -9.91 6.63 5.31
CA PRO A 293 -10.32 7.91 5.89
C PRO A 293 -11.09 8.83 4.92
N THR A 294 -11.20 8.48 3.63
CA THR A 294 -11.82 9.34 2.61
C THR A 294 -13.28 9.63 2.90
N ALA A 295 -14.12 8.59 3.01
CA ALA A 295 -15.55 8.76 3.24
C ALA A 295 -15.88 9.51 4.54
N PRO A 296 -15.29 9.18 5.72
CA PRO A 296 -15.56 9.94 6.93
C PRO A 296 -15.05 11.39 6.86
N ALA A 297 -13.94 11.68 6.16
CA ALA A 297 -13.49 13.07 5.96
C ALA A 297 -14.53 13.87 5.15
N ILE A 298 -15.06 13.30 4.06
CA ILE A 298 -16.12 13.92 3.26
C ILE A 298 -17.39 14.12 4.11
N MET A 299 -17.81 13.13 4.90
CA MET A 299 -19.00 13.26 5.77
C MET A 299 -18.82 14.35 6.83
N ASN A 300 -17.63 14.48 7.40
CA ASN A 300 -17.30 15.56 8.33
C ASN A 300 -17.32 16.94 7.64
N ALA A 301 -16.87 17.01 6.38
CA ALA A 301 -16.88 18.23 5.59
C ALA A 301 -18.31 18.67 5.21
N ILE A 302 -19.19 17.72 4.87
CA ILE A 302 -20.62 17.99 4.66
C ILE A 302 -21.25 18.53 5.94
N HIS A 303 -20.95 17.91 7.08
CA HIS A 303 -21.45 18.40 8.37
C HIS A 303 -20.96 19.82 8.69
N ASP A 304 -19.70 20.12 8.45
CA ASP A 304 -19.15 21.47 8.63
C ASP A 304 -19.87 22.48 7.71
N ALA A 305 -20.14 22.11 6.46
CA ALA A 305 -20.80 22.98 5.48
C ALA A 305 -22.26 23.32 5.84
N ILE A 306 -23.07 22.33 6.23
CA ILE A 306 -24.53 22.50 6.34
C ILE A 306 -25.12 22.12 7.72
N GLY A 307 -24.29 21.64 8.65
CA GLY A 307 -24.70 21.34 10.03
C GLY A 307 -25.60 20.11 10.18
N VAL A 308 -25.55 19.17 9.24
CA VAL A 308 -26.29 17.90 9.30
C VAL A 308 -25.34 16.71 9.22
N ARG A 309 -25.75 15.58 9.80
CA ARG A 309 -24.95 14.34 9.81
C ARG A 309 -25.59 13.31 8.90
N ILE A 310 -24.92 12.97 7.80
CA ILE A 310 -25.30 11.84 6.96
C ILE A 310 -24.78 10.55 7.62
N LYS A 311 -25.69 9.62 7.93
CA LYS A 311 -25.39 8.37 8.66
C LYS A 311 -25.52 7.11 7.81
N SER A 312 -25.86 7.26 6.54
CA SER A 312 -26.00 6.16 5.57
C SER A 312 -25.36 6.58 4.27
N LEU A 313 -24.33 5.84 3.86
CA LEU A 313 -23.68 6.03 2.57
C LEU A 313 -24.45 5.31 1.44
N PRO A 314 -24.28 5.75 0.19
CA PRO A 314 -23.65 7.03 -0.17
C PRO A 314 -24.52 8.22 0.24
N ALA A 315 -23.91 9.40 0.41
CA ALA A 315 -24.57 10.65 0.68
C ALA A 315 -25.14 11.25 -0.61
N THR A 316 -26.17 10.58 -1.15
CA THR A 316 -26.82 11.03 -2.39
C THR A 316 -27.48 12.40 -2.21
N PRO A 317 -27.68 13.16 -3.30
CA PRO A 317 -28.32 14.47 -3.22
C PRO A 317 -29.68 14.44 -2.50
N GLU A 318 -30.48 13.38 -2.70
CA GLU A 318 -31.77 13.22 -2.04
C GLU A 318 -31.64 13.07 -0.52
N LYS A 319 -30.63 12.31 -0.05
CA LYS A 319 -30.38 12.14 1.39
C LYS A 319 -29.87 13.44 2.01
N VAL A 320 -29.04 14.20 1.28
CA VAL A 320 -28.55 15.51 1.75
C VAL A 320 -29.69 16.50 1.86
N LEU A 321 -30.56 16.62 0.85
CA LEU A 321 -31.74 17.48 0.90
C LEU A 321 -32.71 17.10 2.02
N ALA A 322 -33.00 15.81 2.18
CA ALA A 322 -33.86 15.33 3.25
C ALA A 322 -33.30 15.73 4.62
N ALA A 323 -31.99 15.58 4.83
CA ALA A 323 -31.35 15.96 6.09
C ALA A 323 -31.40 17.47 6.35
N ILE A 324 -31.24 18.31 5.31
CA ILE A 324 -31.39 19.77 5.41
C ILE A 324 -32.82 20.12 5.81
N ALA A 325 -33.82 19.56 5.13
CA ALA A 325 -35.23 19.83 5.42
C ALA A 325 -35.63 19.41 6.84
N GLU A 326 -35.16 18.24 7.30
CA GLU A 326 -35.38 17.78 8.68
C GLU A 326 -34.76 18.73 9.72
N LYS A 327 -33.58 19.29 9.42
CA LYS A 327 -32.94 20.30 10.28
C LYS A 327 -33.79 21.57 10.33
N GLU A 328 -34.19 22.11 9.18
CA GLU A 328 -35.01 23.33 9.12
C GLU A 328 -36.35 23.17 9.85
N ALA A 329 -37.02 22.03 9.69
CA ALA A 329 -38.26 21.73 10.41
C ALA A 329 -38.05 21.68 11.94
N ARG A 330 -36.94 21.09 12.39
CA ARG A 330 -36.59 21.03 13.81
C ARG A 330 -36.25 22.42 14.37
N ASP A 331 -35.50 23.22 13.64
CA ASP A 331 -35.11 24.57 14.04
C ASP A 331 -36.35 25.48 14.13
N ALA A 332 -37.26 25.42 13.15
CA ALA A 332 -38.53 26.14 13.17
C ALA A 332 -39.45 25.71 14.33
N ALA A 333 -39.52 24.40 14.63
CA ALA A 333 -40.30 23.90 15.76
C ALA A 333 -39.75 24.36 17.11
N ARG A 334 -38.43 24.52 17.22
CA ARG A 334 -37.77 25.05 18.41
C ARG A 334 -38.03 26.55 18.58
N GLU A 335 -37.90 27.34 17.52
CA GLU A 335 -38.21 28.78 17.54
C GLU A 335 -39.68 29.04 17.89
N ALA A 336 -40.62 28.20 17.43
CA ALA A 336 -42.02 28.31 17.79
C ALA A 336 -42.33 27.93 19.25
N ALA A 337 -41.41 27.27 19.95
CA ALA A 337 -41.55 26.84 21.34
C ALA A 337 -40.85 27.77 22.34
N GLU A 338 -40.00 28.70 21.87
CA GLU A 338 -39.34 29.77 22.64
C GLU A 338 -40.23 31.03 22.70
#